data_AF-A0A6M3IM61-F1
#
_entry.id   AF-A0A6M3IM61-F1
#
_cell.length_a   1.000
_cell.length_b   1.000
_cell.length_c   1.000
_cell.angle_alpha   90.00
_cell.angle_beta   90.00
_cell.angle_gamma   90.00
#
_symmetry.space_group_name_H-M   'P 1'
#
loop_
_entity.id
_entity.type
_entity.pdbx_description
1 polymer ?
#
loop_
_entity_poly.entity_id
_entity_poly.type
_entity_poly.pdbx_seq_one_letter_code
_entity_poly.pdbx_strand_id
1 'polypeptide(L)'
;MEILVVAEAPGEQEDKENTQLIGPAGQVLREVLEGCGVDLDRDFRKTNAVRCRPPHNRKPTRIELQSCRQHVLDEIKERKPRVVLVLGQVALESLLKEHVQDIGPISRWRGRAIPDQVFGCWICPTFHPSYILRSREGRSIRGKAHPIRSAEEMIFEMDIVAALEQIKVRFPTAPCPKIVDDWNAEPGMEIAIDYETTGIRPYAKGHRILTAAISNGKWACSAPMDLEMARRWKKMLTSKHVGKIAHNIKFEHAWAAHCLGTETQGWVWDTFLAAHLLDNRRGACKLKHQAYITFGVPNWEQGIKDTFDEGEDGFNRASVTPDLLRYNALDAFYTSALAQHQRRLFR
;
A
#
# COMPACT_ATOMS: atom_id res chain seq x y z
N MET A 1 -0.55 27.02 -3.68
CA MET A 1 0.31 26.25 -2.77
C MET A 1 0.02 24.78 -2.98
N GLU A 2 1.03 23.99 -3.30
CA GLU A 2 0.88 22.64 -3.84
C GLU A 2 1.01 21.54 -2.78
N ILE A 3 1.38 21.88 -1.53
CA ILE A 3 1.64 20.90 -0.47
C ILE A 3 0.76 21.15 0.77
N LEU A 4 0.16 20.08 1.28
CA LEU A 4 -0.50 20.03 2.59
C LEU A 4 0.33 19.16 3.54
N VAL A 5 0.68 19.68 4.71
CA VAL A 5 1.27 18.91 5.81
C VAL A 5 0.17 18.44 6.74
N VAL A 6 0.16 17.15 7.06
CA VAL A 6 -0.72 16.56 8.08
C VAL A 6 0.16 16.03 9.20
N ALA A 7 0.10 16.66 10.38
CA ALA A 7 0.78 16.18 11.58
C ALA A 7 -0.21 15.51 12.58
N GLU A 8 0.25 15.18 13.78
CA GLU A 8 -0.52 14.39 14.75
C GLU A 8 -1.64 15.19 15.41
N ALA A 9 -1.29 16.19 16.21
CA ALA A 9 -2.19 17.06 16.96
C ALA A 9 -1.44 18.33 17.40
N PRO A 10 -2.13 19.41 17.80
CA PRO A 10 -1.48 20.59 18.37
C PRO A 10 -0.72 20.23 19.65
N GLY A 11 0.46 20.80 19.83
CA GLY A 11 1.16 20.83 21.10
C GLY A 11 0.69 22.01 21.96
N GLU A 12 1.41 22.26 23.05
CA GLU A 12 1.07 23.34 23.99
C GLU A 12 1.14 24.72 23.38
N GLN A 13 2.18 24.98 22.60
CA GLN A 13 2.41 26.29 22.02
C GLN A 13 1.41 26.52 20.87
N GLU A 14 1.20 25.49 20.05
CA GLU A 14 0.21 25.49 18.97
C GLU A 14 -1.21 25.81 19.46
N ASP A 15 -1.62 25.22 20.59
CA ASP A 15 -2.92 25.43 21.21
C ASP A 15 -3.09 26.86 21.75
N LYS A 16 -2.05 27.43 22.37
CA LYS A 16 -2.05 28.81 22.90
C LYS A 16 -2.06 29.86 21.80
N GLU A 17 -1.29 29.67 20.75
CA GLU A 17 -1.11 30.64 19.67
C GLU A 17 -2.07 30.40 18.49
N ASN A 18 -2.88 29.34 18.54
CA ASN A 18 -3.81 28.92 17.49
C ASN A 18 -3.13 28.81 16.12
N THR A 19 -1.93 28.26 16.09
CA THR A 19 -1.12 28.04 14.88
C THR A 19 -0.45 26.67 14.95
N GLN A 20 0.07 26.17 13.82
CA GLN A 20 0.54 24.79 13.68
C GLN A 20 2.05 24.71 13.47
N LEU A 21 2.69 23.69 14.05
CA LEU A 21 4.11 23.37 13.85
C LEU A 21 5.04 24.55 14.23
N ILE A 22 4.84 25.11 15.42
CA ILE A 22 5.68 26.21 15.95
C ILE A 22 6.56 25.79 17.12
N GLY A 23 6.22 24.68 17.79
CA GLY A 23 7.03 24.11 18.86
C GLY A 23 8.31 23.41 18.35
N PRO A 24 9.02 22.69 19.23
CA PRO A 24 10.32 22.08 18.92
C PRO A 24 10.31 21.14 17.70
N ALA A 25 9.24 20.34 17.53
CA ALA A 25 9.08 19.48 16.36
C ALA A 25 8.90 20.30 15.06
N GLY A 26 8.20 21.43 15.12
CA GLY A 26 8.05 22.35 14.01
C GLY A 26 9.38 23.01 13.61
N GLN A 27 10.22 23.36 14.60
CA GLN A 27 11.56 23.90 14.36
C GLN A 27 12.45 22.90 13.62
N VAL A 28 12.46 21.63 14.03
CA VAL A 28 13.21 20.58 13.29
C VAL A 28 12.73 20.47 11.84
N LEU A 29 11.43 20.52 11.60
CA LEU A 29 10.90 20.49 10.24
C LEU A 29 11.33 21.72 9.43
N ARG A 30 11.33 22.91 10.03
CA ARG A 30 11.79 24.15 9.39
C ARG A 30 13.27 24.08 9.01
N GLU A 31 14.13 23.62 9.91
CA GLU A 31 15.57 23.45 9.64
C GLU A 31 15.81 22.56 8.41
N VAL A 32 15.08 21.45 8.30
CA VAL A 32 15.22 20.51 7.19
C VAL A 32 14.66 21.10 5.89
N LEU A 33 13.53 21.78 5.96
CA LEU A 33 12.90 22.43 4.81
C LEU A 33 13.74 23.60 4.28
N GLU A 34 14.34 24.39 5.17
CA GLU A 34 15.26 25.48 4.81
C GLU A 34 16.48 24.92 4.08
N GLY A 35 17.03 23.78 4.53
CA GLY A 35 18.07 23.04 3.82
C GLY A 35 17.66 22.57 2.42
N CYS A 36 16.37 22.38 2.18
CA CYS A 36 15.78 22.07 0.87
C CYS A 36 15.40 23.32 0.06
N GLY A 37 15.64 24.52 0.58
CA GLY A 37 15.30 25.80 -0.07
C GLY A 37 13.81 26.16 -0.05
N VAL A 38 13.02 25.55 0.84
CA VAL A 38 11.58 25.80 0.99
C VAL A 38 11.24 26.26 2.41
N ASP A 39 10.20 27.08 2.53
CA ASP A 39 9.77 27.65 3.81
C ASP A 39 8.41 27.07 4.24
N LEU A 40 8.33 26.56 5.48
CA LEU A 40 7.13 25.89 6.01
C LEU A 40 5.89 26.81 6.12
N ASP A 41 6.07 28.11 6.29
CA ASP A 41 4.96 29.07 6.42
C ASP A 41 4.51 29.65 5.08
N ARG A 42 5.46 29.85 4.16
CA ARG A 42 5.20 30.40 2.84
C ARG A 42 4.78 29.33 1.83
N ASP A 43 5.35 28.14 1.87
CA ASP A 43 5.20 27.18 0.77
C ASP A 43 4.20 26.04 1.09
N PHE A 44 3.84 25.87 2.36
CA PHE A 44 3.01 24.77 2.85
C PHE A 44 1.71 25.23 3.52
N ARG A 45 0.65 24.46 3.32
CA ARG A 45 -0.51 24.45 4.20
C ARG A 45 -0.30 23.43 5.31
N LYS A 46 -0.81 23.71 6.51
CA LYS A 46 -0.63 22.85 7.68
C LYS A 46 -1.99 22.46 8.27
N THR A 47 -2.12 21.22 8.67
CA THR A 47 -3.24 20.68 9.46
C THR A 47 -2.77 19.51 10.31
N ASN A 48 -3.66 18.99 11.15
CA ASN A 48 -3.41 17.83 12.01
C ASN A 48 -4.51 16.79 11.86
N ALA A 49 -4.15 15.55 12.15
CA ALA A 49 -5.08 14.44 12.27
C ALA A 49 -6.16 14.68 13.33
N VAL A 50 -5.81 15.34 14.44
CA VAL A 50 -6.75 15.81 15.47
C VAL A 50 -6.55 17.31 15.67
N ARG A 51 -7.65 18.09 15.71
CA ARG A 51 -7.60 19.56 15.74
C ARG A 51 -7.36 20.17 17.13
N CYS A 52 -7.62 19.41 18.18
CA CYS A 52 -7.48 19.86 19.57
C CYS A 52 -6.27 19.20 20.22
N ARG A 53 -5.56 19.94 21.08
CA ARG A 53 -4.47 19.41 21.89
C ARG A 53 -4.99 18.32 22.85
N PRO A 54 -4.49 17.07 22.78
CA PRO A 54 -4.82 16.08 23.79
C PRO A 54 -4.22 16.45 25.15
N PRO A 55 -4.88 16.10 26.28
CA PRO A 55 -4.36 16.38 27.61
C PRO A 55 -2.90 15.92 27.79
N HIS A 56 -2.06 16.79 28.34
CA HIS A 56 -0.62 16.53 28.55
C HIS A 56 0.17 16.12 27.27
N ASN A 57 -0.30 16.53 26.08
CA ASN A 57 0.31 16.13 24.79
C ASN A 57 0.40 14.61 24.59
N ARG A 58 -0.52 13.83 25.20
CA ARG A 58 -0.59 12.39 24.94
C ARG A 58 -0.92 12.13 23.47
N LYS A 59 -0.60 10.92 22.99
CA LYS A 59 -1.08 10.47 21.68
C LYS A 59 -2.62 10.52 21.63
N PRO A 60 -3.24 11.00 20.53
CA PRO A 60 -4.68 10.92 20.36
C PRO A 60 -5.18 9.48 20.43
N THR A 61 -6.36 9.30 21.01
CA THR A 61 -7.07 8.02 21.03
C THR A 61 -7.66 7.73 19.65
N ARG A 62 -8.03 6.46 19.42
CA ARG A 62 -8.72 6.05 18.19
C ARG A 62 -10.06 6.77 17.99
N ILE A 63 -10.78 7.05 19.09
CA ILE A 63 -12.07 7.75 19.04
C ILE A 63 -11.84 9.20 18.62
N GLU A 64 -10.91 9.92 19.25
CA GLU A 64 -10.56 11.30 18.87
C GLU A 64 -10.12 11.39 17.39
N LEU A 65 -9.28 10.45 16.96
CA LEU A 65 -8.83 10.36 15.57
C LEU A 65 -9.99 10.15 14.60
N GLN A 66 -10.90 9.22 14.91
CA GLN A 66 -12.06 8.93 14.08
C GLN A 66 -13.03 10.10 14.03
N SER A 67 -13.28 10.76 15.16
CA SER A 67 -14.14 11.94 15.23
C SER A 67 -13.60 13.13 14.45
N CYS A 68 -12.28 13.35 14.46
CA CYS A 68 -11.66 14.45 13.71
C CYS A 68 -11.36 14.11 12.25
N ARG A 69 -11.41 12.83 11.86
CA ARG A 69 -10.95 12.35 10.55
C ARG A 69 -11.56 13.13 9.38
N GLN A 70 -12.87 13.37 9.43
CA GLN A 70 -13.60 14.00 8.33
C GLN A 70 -13.03 15.38 7.98
N HIS A 71 -12.57 16.14 8.97
CA HIS A 71 -11.97 17.45 8.73
C HIS A 71 -10.74 17.40 7.83
N VAL A 72 -9.85 16.42 8.03
CA VAL A 72 -8.64 16.28 7.20
C VAL A 72 -9.01 15.87 5.78
N LEU A 73 -10.01 15.00 5.62
CA LEU A 73 -10.49 14.58 4.30
C LEU A 73 -11.12 15.74 3.54
N ASP A 74 -11.94 16.55 4.23
CA ASP A 74 -12.55 17.75 3.68
C ASP A 74 -11.49 18.76 3.27
N GLU A 75 -10.46 18.97 4.11
CA GLU A 75 -9.32 19.83 3.75
C GLU A 75 -8.60 19.36 2.49
N ILE A 76 -8.33 18.06 2.34
CA ILE A 76 -7.71 17.53 1.12
C ILE A 76 -8.62 17.76 -0.09
N LYS A 77 -9.92 17.47 0.05
CA LYS A 77 -10.92 17.62 -1.01
C LYS A 77 -11.09 19.06 -1.47
N GLU A 78 -11.13 20.00 -0.53
CA GLU A 78 -11.30 21.42 -0.80
C GLU A 78 -10.03 22.05 -1.37
N ARG A 79 -8.89 21.73 -0.78
CA ARG A 79 -7.61 22.37 -1.10
C ARG A 79 -6.93 21.75 -2.32
N LYS A 80 -7.28 20.50 -2.66
CA LYS A 80 -6.72 19.72 -3.78
C LYS A 80 -5.20 19.86 -3.86
N PRO A 81 -4.47 19.53 -2.77
CA PRO A 81 -3.02 19.61 -2.79
C PRO A 81 -2.47 18.66 -3.85
N ARG A 82 -1.29 18.96 -4.41
CA ARG A 82 -0.57 18.01 -5.27
C ARG A 82 0.16 16.96 -4.43
N VAL A 83 0.66 17.37 -3.26
CA VAL A 83 1.37 16.51 -2.33
C VAL A 83 0.78 16.67 -0.93
N VAL A 84 0.52 15.57 -0.25
CA VAL A 84 0.24 15.52 1.18
C VAL A 84 1.44 14.92 1.88
N LEU A 85 2.16 15.75 2.63
CA LEU A 85 3.27 15.32 3.48
C LEU A 85 2.72 14.84 4.82
N VAL A 86 2.87 13.55 5.09
CA VAL A 86 2.27 12.88 6.26
C VAL A 86 3.33 12.65 7.33
N LEU A 87 3.19 13.31 8.48
CA LEU A 87 4.17 13.27 9.55
C LEU A 87 3.79 12.24 10.62
N GLY A 88 4.36 11.05 10.53
CA GLY A 88 4.24 10.01 11.55
C GLY A 88 3.00 9.12 11.46
N GLN A 89 2.89 8.22 12.44
CA GLN A 89 1.89 7.14 12.44
C GLN A 89 0.45 7.65 12.55
N VAL A 90 0.17 8.64 13.40
CA VAL A 90 -1.21 9.12 13.62
C VAL A 90 -1.76 9.82 12.38
N ALA A 91 -0.93 10.64 11.73
CA ALA A 91 -1.30 11.28 10.47
C ALA A 91 -1.52 10.25 9.35
N LEU A 92 -0.70 9.19 9.31
CA LEU A 92 -0.92 8.09 8.37
C LEU A 92 -2.24 7.36 8.61
N GLU A 93 -2.54 7.05 9.88
CA GLU A 93 -3.78 6.39 10.27
C GLU A 93 -5.02 7.23 9.99
N SER A 94 -4.95 8.56 10.15
CA SER A 94 -6.10 9.42 9.86
C SER A 94 -6.49 9.38 8.37
N LEU A 95 -5.52 9.27 7.48
CA LEU A 95 -5.75 9.25 6.04
C LEU A 95 -6.10 7.85 5.53
N LEU A 96 -5.25 6.87 5.83
CA LEU A 96 -5.20 5.61 5.09
C LEU A 96 -6.03 4.48 5.68
N LYS A 97 -6.70 4.68 6.81
CA LYS A 97 -7.48 3.63 7.49
C LYS A 97 -8.55 2.98 6.60
N GLU A 98 -9.18 3.75 5.72
CA GLU A 98 -10.18 3.24 4.77
C GLU A 98 -9.57 2.82 3.42
N HIS A 99 -8.28 3.08 3.20
CA HIS A 99 -7.58 2.75 1.96
C HIS A 99 -6.94 1.36 2.04
N VAL A 100 -6.50 0.94 3.22
CA VAL A 100 -5.78 -0.35 3.40
C VAL A 100 -6.23 -1.07 4.67
N GLN A 101 -6.29 -2.41 4.61
CA GLN A 101 -6.75 -3.24 5.72
C GLN A 101 -5.78 -3.25 6.91
N ASP A 102 -4.48 -3.37 6.63
CA ASP A 102 -3.40 -3.34 7.62
C ASP A 102 -2.43 -2.21 7.29
N ILE A 103 -2.55 -1.09 8.00
CA ILE A 103 -1.58 0.00 7.90
C ILE A 103 -0.23 -0.47 8.44
N GLY A 104 -0.17 -1.11 9.61
CA GLY A 104 1.11 -1.41 10.26
C GLY A 104 1.92 -0.14 10.61
N PRO A 105 3.23 -0.25 10.85
CA PRO A 105 4.06 0.87 11.31
C PRO A 105 4.49 1.82 10.18
N ILE A 106 4.69 3.10 10.51
CA ILE A 106 5.14 4.18 9.60
C ILE A 106 6.42 3.82 8.85
N SER A 107 7.29 2.99 9.42
CA SER A 107 8.51 2.50 8.77
C SER A 107 8.24 1.78 7.45
N ARG A 108 7.09 1.09 7.32
CA ARG A 108 6.64 0.41 6.09
C ARG A 108 6.33 1.40 4.95
N TRP A 109 5.98 2.63 5.30
CA TRP A 109 5.40 3.63 4.39
C TRP A 109 6.34 4.77 4.05
N ARG A 110 7.24 5.13 4.97
CA ARG A 110 8.09 6.31 4.80
C ARG A 110 8.96 6.25 3.54
N GLY A 111 9.23 7.43 2.97
CA GLY A 111 10.06 7.58 1.78
C GLY A 111 9.41 7.10 0.48
N ARG A 112 8.10 6.84 0.50
CA ARG A 112 7.32 6.53 -0.70
C ARG A 112 6.53 7.74 -1.15
N ALA A 113 6.40 7.89 -2.46
CA ALA A 113 5.44 8.76 -3.11
C ALA A 113 4.28 7.91 -3.62
N ILE A 114 3.14 7.95 -2.94
CA ILE A 114 1.99 7.09 -3.24
C ILE A 114 0.97 7.90 -4.08
N PRO A 115 0.64 7.49 -5.31
CA PRO A 115 -0.26 8.26 -6.17
C PRO A 115 -1.74 7.99 -5.84
N ASP A 116 -2.20 8.39 -4.66
CA ASP A 116 -3.52 8.05 -4.13
C ASP A 116 -4.66 8.53 -5.04
N GLN A 117 -5.38 7.58 -5.64
CA GLN A 117 -6.41 7.88 -6.65
C GLN A 117 -7.70 8.44 -6.04
N VAL A 118 -7.94 8.21 -4.74
CA VAL A 118 -9.14 8.69 -4.05
C VAL A 118 -9.01 10.18 -3.76
N PHE A 119 -7.85 10.60 -3.27
CA PHE A 119 -7.54 11.99 -3.00
C PHE A 119 -7.06 12.76 -4.24
N GLY A 120 -6.58 12.05 -5.27
CA GLY A 120 -6.05 12.66 -6.50
C GLY A 120 -4.76 13.43 -6.25
N CYS A 121 -3.93 12.96 -5.31
CA CYS A 121 -2.70 13.61 -4.91
C CYS A 121 -1.64 12.60 -4.44
N TRP A 122 -0.39 13.03 -4.37
CA TRP A 122 0.70 12.21 -3.85
C TRP A 122 0.68 12.20 -2.32
N ILE A 123 0.49 11.04 -1.72
CA ILE A 123 0.67 10.84 -0.28
C ILE A 123 2.13 10.47 -0.03
N CYS A 124 2.84 11.30 0.76
CA CYS A 124 4.26 11.13 1.06
C CYS A 124 4.47 10.98 2.57
N PRO A 125 4.47 9.74 3.09
CA PRO A 125 4.71 9.49 4.51
C PRO A 125 6.17 9.68 4.88
N THR A 126 6.38 10.20 6.09
CA THR A 126 7.70 10.26 6.73
C THR A 126 7.57 10.15 8.25
N PHE A 127 8.70 10.09 8.96
CA PHE A 127 8.69 10.11 10.42
C PHE A 127 8.15 11.45 10.94
N HIS A 128 7.60 11.44 12.15
CA HIS A 128 7.24 12.70 12.81
C HIS A 128 8.54 13.41 13.26
N PRO A 129 8.67 14.75 13.12
CA PRO A 129 9.87 15.47 13.55
C PRO A 129 10.24 15.27 15.03
N SER A 130 9.27 15.00 15.90
CA SER A 130 9.53 14.66 17.31
C SER A 130 10.32 13.36 17.50
N TYR A 131 10.25 12.41 16.55
CA TYR A 131 11.11 11.22 16.55
C TYR A 131 12.57 11.60 16.32
N ILE A 132 12.80 12.54 15.40
CA ILE A 132 14.12 13.08 15.09
C ILE A 132 14.67 13.87 16.29
N LEU A 133 13.83 14.70 16.93
CA LEU A 133 14.22 15.43 18.14
C LEU A 133 14.69 14.50 19.27
N ARG A 134 13.94 13.42 19.56
CA ARG A 134 14.35 12.43 20.57
C ARG A 134 15.69 11.75 20.24
N SER A 135 15.97 11.52 18.95
CA SER A 135 17.26 10.99 18.51
C SER A 135 18.43 11.97 18.72
N ARG A 136 18.17 13.28 18.72
CA ARG A 136 19.14 14.33 19.08
C ARG A 136 19.39 14.33 20.59
N GLU A 137 18.36 14.25 21.41
CA GLU A 137 18.45 14.28 22.88
C GLU A 137 19.21 13.07 23.47
N GLY A 138 19.03 11.88 22.88
CA GLY A 138 19.75 10.67 23.29
C GLY A 138 21.27 10.70 23.03
N ARG A 139 21.79 11.72 22.32
CA ARG A 139 23.21 11.88 21.94
C ARG A 139 23.99 12.81 22.86
N SER A 140 23.68 12.84 24.16
CA SER A 140 24.60 13.40 25.16
C SER A 140 25.82 12.48 25.34
N ILE A 141 26.69 12.45 24.32
CA ILE A 141 28.04 11.92 24.42
C ILE A 141 28.94 13.11 24.78
N ARG A 142 29.65 12.96 25.89
CA ARG A 142 30.66 13.89 26.41
C ARG A 142 31.54 14.47 25.30
N GLY A 143 31.49 15.80 25.17
CA GLY A 143 32.54 16.57 24.51
C GLY A 143 32.30 16.89 23.04
N LYS A 144 32.08 18.19 22.79
CA LYS A 144 32.09 18.92 21.52
C LYS A 144 30.93 18.63 20.56
N ALA A 145 30.17 19.69 20.31
CA ALA A 145 29.23 19.82 19.21
C ALA A 145 29.90 19.41 17.89
N HIS A 146 29.43 18.33 17.29
CA HIS A 146 29.75 18.01 15.91
C HIS A 146 28.47 18.00 15.06
N PRO A 147 28.51 18.61 13.86
CA PRO A 147 27.35 18.84 12.97
C PRO A 147 26.99 17.58 12.16
N ILE A 148 27.16 16.39 12.74
CA ILE A 148 26.91 15.13 12.02
C ILE A 148 25.41 14.82 12.16
N ARG A 149 24.68 15.01 11.05
CA ARG A 149 23.28 14.58 10.94
C ARG A 149 23.17 13.10 11.31
N SER A 150 22.18 12.74 12.13
CA SER A 150 21.95 11.32 12.41
C SER A 150 21.46 10.60 11.15
N ALA A 151 21.55 9.27 11.14
CA ALA A 151 20.96 8.49 10.04
C ALA A 151 19.45 8.78 9.92
N GLU A 152 18.75 8.97 11.03
CA GLU A 152 17.33 9.34 11.08
C GLU A 152 17.07 10.72 10.48
N GLU A 153 17.94 11.71 10.75
CA GLU A 153 17.85 13.05 10.16
C GLU A 153 18.07 13.02 8.64
N MET A 154 19.09 12.30 8.17
CA MET A 154 19.35 12.13 6.74
C MET A 154 18.19 11.43 6.04
N ILE A 155 17.67 10.36 6.65
CA ILE A 155 16.49 9.64 6.16
C ILE A 155 15.28 10.57 6.07
N PHE A 156 15.04 11.36 7.10
CA PHE A 156 13.92 12.30 7.16
C PHE A 156 14.04 13.36 6.06
N GLU A 157 15.21 13.95 5.88
CA GLU A 157 15.49 14.89 4.80
C GLU A 157 15.32 14.27 3.41
N MET A 158 15.82 13.06 3.18
CA MET A 158 15.61 12.33 1.91
C MET A 158 14.12 12.11 1.62
N ASP A 159 13.32 11.77 2.63
CA ASP A 159 11.87 11.63 2.47
C ASP A 159 11.21 12.95 2.07
N ILE A 160 11.63 14.05 2.68
CA ILE A 160 11.14 15.40 2.35
C ILE A 160 11.50 15.77 0.91
N VAL A 161 12.76 15.57 0.50
CA VAL A 161 13.21 15.85 -0.87
C VAL A 161 12.39 15.03 -1.88
N ALA A 162 12.22 13.72 -1.63
CA ALA A 162 11.42 12.85 -2.49
C ALA A 162 9.96 13.32 -2.61
N ALA A 163 9.38 13.84 -1.53
CA ALA A 163 8.04 14.42 -1.53
C ALA A 163 7.97 15.73 -2.34
N LEU A 164 8.97 16.60 -2.20
CA LEU A 164 9.07 17.85 -2.94
C LEU A 164 9.22 17.63 -4.45
N GLU A 165 9.93 16.59 -4.86
CA GLU A 165 10.07 16.22 -6.28
C GLU A 165 8.72 15.88 -6.93
N GLN A 166 7.79 15.29 -6.17
CA GLN A 166 6.45 14.92 -6.68
C GLN A 166 5.60 16.13 -7.07
N ILE A 167 5.94 17.31 -6.57
CA ILE A 167 5.31 18.56 -6.97
C ILE A 167 5.47 18.78 -8.48
N LYS A 168 6.52 18.29 -9.14
CA LYS A 168 6.68 18.48 -10.59
C LYS A 168 6.23 17.26 -11.39
N VAL A 169 6.00 16.13 -10.71
CA VAL A 169 5.60 14.89 -11.36
C VAL A 169 4.11 14.94 -11.73
N ARG A 170 3.81 14.52 -12.96
CA ARG A 170 2.43 14.35 -13.41
C ARG A 170 1.77 13.25 -12.59
N PHE A 171 0.63 13.56 -11.98
CA PHE A 171 -0.16 12.57 -11.25
C PHE A 171 -0.61 11.44 -12.20
N PRO A 172 -0.24 10.17 -11.95
CA PRO A 172 -0.55 9.08 -12.85
C PRO A 172 -1.98 8.56 -12.62
N THR A 173 -2.60 8.07 -13.69
CA THR A 173 -3.84 7.29 -13.60
C THR A 173 -3.50 5.84 -13.31
N ALA A 174 -4.21 5.23 -12.37
CA ALA A 174 -4.07 3.81 -12.09
C ALA A 174 -4.53 2.94 -13.27
N PRO A 175 -3.92 1.75 -13.48
CA PRO A 175 -4.45 0.78 -14.42
C PRO A 175 -5.86 0.36 -13.99
N CYS A 176 -6.80 0.35 -14.94
CA CYS A 176 -8.20 0.01 -14.67
C CYS A 176 -8.50 -1.40 -15.23
N PRO A 177 -8.99 -2.32 -14.39
CA PRO A 177 -9.31 -3.68 -14.81
C PRO A 177 -10.57 -3.71 -15.68
N LYS A 178 -10.43 -4.25 -16.91
CA LYS A 178 -11.59 -4.66 -17.71
C LYS A 178 -11.94 -6.11 -17.36
N ILE A 179 -13.01 -6.31 -16.59
CA ILE A 179 -13.51 -7.66 -16.29
C ILE A 179 -14.25 -8.20 -17.52
N VAL A 180 -13.87 -9.39 -17.98
CA VAL A 180 -14.46 -10.06 -19.15
C VAL A 180 -14.76 -11.51 -18.80
N ASP A 181 -15.63 -12.16 -19.56
CA ASP A 181 -15.93 -13.59 -19.42
C ASP A 181 -15.03 -14.47 -20.32
N ASP A 182 -14.11 -13.85 -21.08
CA ASP A 182 -13.21 -14.54 -22.00
C ASP A 182 -11.99 -15.10 -21.27
N TRP A 183 -11.81 -16.42 -21.37
CA TRP A 183 -10.71 -17.18 -20.74
C TRP A 183 -9.55 -17.48 -21.70
N ASN A 184 -9.53 -16.89 -22.90
CA ASN A 184 -8.58 -17.29 -23.92
C ASN A 184 -7.17 -16.78 -23.62
N ALA A 185 -6.23 -17.72 -23.55
CA ALA A 185 -4.79 -17.46 -23.48
C ALA A 185 -4.12 -18.07 -24.71
N GLU A 186 -3.53 -17.21 -25.54
CA GLU A 186 -2.90 -17.61 -26.79
C GLU A 186 -1.37 -17.77 -26.64
N PRO A 187 -0.72 -18.61 -27.47
CA PRO A 187 0.73 -18.68 -27.54
C PRO A 187 1.38 -17.29 -27.68
N GLY A 188 2.41 -17.02 -26.89
CA GLY A 188 3.11 -15.74 -26.83
C GLY A 188 2.54 -14.75 -25.80
N MET A 189 1.36 -15.02 -25.22
CA MET A 189 0.83 -14.21 -24.14
C MET A 189 1.49 -14.54 -22.80
N GLU A 190 1.59 -13.52 -21.95
CA GLU A 190 1.86 -13.70 -20.52
C GLU A 190 0.59 -13.37 -19.74
N ILE A 191 0.23 -14.26 -18.81
CA ILE A 191 -0.95 -14.13 -17.97
C ILE A 191 -0.54 -14.27 -16.50
N ALA A 192 -1.00 -13.33 -15.69
CA ALA A 192 -1.07 -13.51 -14.25
C ALA A 192 -2.17 -14.51 -13.94
N ILE A 193 -1.88 -15.43 -13.03
CA ILE A 193 -2.84 -16.39 -12.51
C ILE A 193 -2.99 -16.20 -11.01
N ASP A 194 -4.18 -16.45 -10.50
CA ASP A 194 -4.49 -16.35 -9.08
C ASP A 194 -5.60 -17.34 -8.70
N TYR A 195 -5.64 -17.77 -7.44
CA TYR A 195 -6.64 -18.70 -6.91
C TYR A 195 -7.25 -18.19 -5.61
N GLU A 196 -8.56 -18.33 -5.49
CA GLU A 196 -9.20 -18.36 -4.19
C GLU A 196 -9.39 -19.79 -3.73
N THR A 197 -9.08 -20.04 -2.47
CA THR A 197 -8.98 -21.39 -1.92
C THR A 197 -9.59 -21.44 -0.53
N THR A 198 -9.97 -22.63 -0.07
CA THR A 198 -10.58 -22.79 1.26
C THR A 198 -9.58 -22.71 2.42
N GLY A 199 -8.29 -22.46 2.15
CA GLY A 199 -7.25 -22.36 3.18
C GLY A 199 -5.87 -22.02 2.63
N ILE A 200 -4.85 -21.99 3.49
CA ILE A 200 -3.49 -21.57 3.07
C ILE A 200 -2.68 -22.74 2.48
N ARG A 201 -3.00 -23.99 2.87
CA ARG A 201 -2.24 -25.18 2.48
C ARG A 201 -3.14 -26.16 1.73
N PRO A 202 -2.71 -26.66 0.56
CA PRO A 202 -3.56 -27.57 -0.21
C PRO A 202 -3.72 -28.95 0.44
N TYR A 203 -2.78 -29.39 1.28
CA TYR A 203 -2.68 -30.78 1.75
C TYR A 203 -3.69 -31.19 2.83
N ALA A 204 -4.40 -30.24 3.44
CA ALA A 204 -5.36 -30.59 4.49
C ALA A 204 -6.64 -31.16 3.86
N LYS A 205 -7.23 -32.16 4.53
CA LYS A 205 -8.40 -32.88 4.02
C LYS A 205 -9.56 -31.90 3.77
N GLY A 206 -10.17 -31.95 2.58
CA GLY A 206 -11.32 -31.11 2.24
C GLY A 206 -10.97 -29.73 1.68
N HIS A 207 -9.69 -29.37 1.61
CA HIS A 207 -9.27 -28.16 0.91
C HIS A 207 -9.45 -28.26 -0.60
N ARG A 208 -9.90 -27.17 -1.22
CA ARG A 208 -10.12 -27.08 -2.66
C ARG A 208 -9.89 -25.66 -3.15
N ILE A 209 -9.62 -25.56 -4.45
CA ILE A 209 -9.67 -24.29 -5.18
C ILE A 209 -11.15 -23.96 -5.41
N LEU A 210 -11.54 -22.73 -5.08
CA LEU A 210 -12.91 -22.23 -5.24
C LEU A 210 -13.07 -21.52 -6.58
N THR A 211 -12.13 -20.65 -6.90
CA THR A 211 -12.09 -19.89 -8.15
C THR A 211 -10.66 -19.84 -8.67
N ALA A 212 -10.54 -19.65 -9.98
CA ALA A 212 -9.29 -19.25 -10.60
C ALA A 212 -9.51 -17.93 -11.34
N ALA A 213 -8.43 -17.20 -11.56
CA ALA A 213 -8.46 -15.98 -12.34
C ALA A 213 -7.23 -15.87 -13.25
N ILE A 214 -7.41 -15.21 -14.39
CA ILE A 214 -6.34 -14.84 -15.31
C ILE A 214 -6.38 -13.36 -15.66
N SER A 215 -5.22 -12.79 -15.95
CA SER A 215 -5.12 -11.44 -16.52
C SER A 215 -3.85 -11.23 -17.33
N ASN A 216 -3.95 -10.48 -18.43
CA ASN A 216 -2.80 -9.98 -19.18
C ASN A 216 -2.46 -8.50 -18.87
N GLY A 217 -3.07 -7.93 -17.82
CA GLY A 217 -2.90 -6.52 -17.42
C GLY A 217 -3.71 -5.51 -18.22
N LYS A 218 -4.51 -5.96 -19.20
CA LYS A 218 -5.53 -5.12 -19.88
C LYS A 218 -6.94 -5.54 -19.49
N TRP A 219 -7.15 -6.85 -19.36
CA TRP A 219 -8.41 -7.44 -18.90
C TRP A 219 -8.13 -8.50 -17.85
N ALA A 220 -9.14 -8.85 -17.07
CA ALA A 220 -9.10 -9.99 -16.17
C ALA A 220 -10.40 -10.78 -16.25
N CYS A 221 -10.30 -12.08 -16.02
CA CYS A 221 -11.44 -12.98 -15.98
C CYS A 221 -11.25 -13.91 -14.79
N SER A 222 -12.34 -14.30 -14.14
CA SER A 222 -12.35 -15.31 -13.09
C SER A 222 -13.57 -16.20 -13.22
N ALA A 223 -13.44 -17.44 -12.75
CA ALA A 223 -14.48 -18.43 -12.86
C ALA A 223 -14.43 -19.41 -11.69
N PRO A 224 -15.58 -20.02 -11.33
CA PRO A 224 -15.61 -21.12 -10.38
C PRO A 224 -14.74 -22.29 -10.85
N MET A 225 -14.07 -22.96 -9.92
CA MET A 225 -13.29 -24.17 -10.23
C MET A 225 -14.19 -25.41 -10.25
N ASP A 226 -14.99 -25.54 -11.31
CA ASP A 226 -15.72 -26.76 -11.61
C ASP A 226 -14.90 -27.77 -12.45
N LEU A 227 -15.49 -28.92 -12.80
CA LEU A 227 -14.81 -29.95 -13.58
C LEU A 227 -14.43 -29.51 -15.00
N GLU A 228 -15.25 -28.67 -15.63
CA GLU A 228 -14.98 -28.18 -16.98
C GLU A 228 -13.83 -27.17 -16.95
N MET A 229 -13.91 -26.21 -16.03
CA MET A 229 -12.88 -25.22 -15.79
C MET A 229 -11.56 -25.90 -15.44
N ALA A 230 -11.56 -26.90 -14.56
CA ALA A 230 -10.35 -27.64 -14.22
C ALA A 230 -9.66 -28.26 -15.45
N ARG A 231 -10.41 -28.82 -16.41
CA ARG A 231 -9.82 -29.36 -17.65
C ARG A 231 -9.19 -28.26 -18.51
N ARG A 232 -9.91 -27.15 -18.71
CA ARG A 232 -9.41 -25.99 -19.46
C ARG A 232 -8.16 -25.40 -18.80
N TRP A 233 -8.19 -25.29 -17.49
CA TRP A 233 -7.12 -24.76 -16.66
C TRP A 233 -5.85 -25.59 -16.76
N LYS A 234 -5.93 -26.93 -16.64
CA LYS A 234 -4.77 -27.82 -16.81
C LYS A 234 -4.10 -27.66 -18.18
N LYS A 235 -4.88 -27.51 -19.25
CA LYS A 235 -4.34 -27.26 -20.59
C LYS A 235 -3.57 -25.93 -20.66
N MET A 236 -4.10 -24.88 -20.03
CA MET A 236 -3.41 -23.59 -19.95
C MET A 236 -2.12 -23.69 -19.12
N LEU A 237 -2.19 -24.29 -17.92
CA LEU A 237 -1.05 -24.40 -17.00
C LEU A 237 0.13 -25.18 -17.59
N THR A 238 -0.14 -26.21 -18.38
CA THR A 238 0.89 -27.06 -18.99
C THR A 238 1.48 -26.49 -20.29
N SER A 239 0.87 -25.43 -20.85
CA SER A 239 1.39 -24.82 -22.07
C SER A 239 2.71 -24.08 -21.81
N LYS A 240 3.81 -24.49 -22.44
CA LYS A 240 5.09 -23.75 -22.39
C LYS A 240 5.08 -22.45 -23.20
N HIS A 241 4.08 -22.29 -24.07
CA HIS A 241 3.98 -21.14 -24.97
C HIS A 241 3.22 -19.97 -24.37
N VAL A 242 2.62 -20.15 -23.19
CA VAL A 242 1.95 -19.08 -22.44
C VAL A 242 2.78 -18.83 -21.18
N GLY A 243 3.29 -17.62 -21.00
CA GLY A 243 4.01 -17.24 -19.79
C GLY A 243 3.07 -17.08 -18.60
N LYS A 244 3.44 -17.60 -17.43
CA LYS A 244 2.67 -17.52 -16.19
C LYS A 244 3.35 -16.57 -15.22
N ILE A 245 2.57 -15.65 -14.72
CA ILE A 245 2.93 -14.73 -13.65
C ILE A 245 2.07 -15.11 -12.45
N ALA A 246 2.60 -15.01 -11.25
CA ALA A 246 1.76 -15.04 -10.06
C ALA A 246 2.27 -14.05 -9.02
N HIS A 247 1.43 -13.78 -8.03
CA HIS A 247 1.90 -13.04 -6.88
C HIS A 247 2.90 -13.88 -6.10
N ASN A 248 2.58 -15.13 -5.77
CA ASN A 248 3.44 -16.00 -4.96
C ASN A 248 3.52 -17.39 -5.60
N ILE A 249 4.38 -17.59 -6.61
CA ILE A 249 4.42 -18.80 -7.45
C ILE A 249 4.38 -20.08 -6.62
N LYS A 250 5.07 -20.11 -5.47
CA LYS A 250 5.07 -21.27 -4.57
C LYS A 250 3.66 -21.69 -4.16
N PHE A 251 2.79 -20.72 -3.86
CA PHE A 251 1.40 -20.97 -3.49
C PHE A 251 0.60 -21.53 -4.68
N GLU A 252 0.53 -20.82 -5.81
CA GLU A 252 -0.29 -21.28 -6.94
C GLU A 252 0.24 -22.59 -7.54
N HIS A 253 1.56 -22.77 -7.57
CA HIS A 253 2.16 -24.03 -8.02
C HIS A 253 1.76 -25.21 -7.12
N ALA A 254 1.81 -25.05 -5.79
CA ALA A 254 1.44 -26.11 -4.87
C ALA A 254 -0.05 -26.49 -4.98
N TRP A 255 -0.93 -25.50 -5.13
CA TRP A 255 -2.37 -25.74 -5.33
C TRP A 255 -2.68 -26.44 -6.65
N ALA A 256 -2.04 -26.04 -7.75
CA ALA A 256 -2.17 -26.72 -9.03
C ALA A 256 -1.68 -28.17 -8.96
N ALA A 257 -0.50 -28.40 -8.38
CA ALA A 257 0.07 -29.74 -8.25
C ALA A 257 -0.83 -30.67 -7.42
N HIS A 258 -1.35 -30.18 -6.29
CA HIS A 258 -2.14 -31.00 -5.38
C HIS A 258 -3.60 -31.20 -5.83
N CYS A 259 -4.32 -30.12 -6.11
CA CYS A 259 -5.76 -30.20 -6.40
C CYS A 259 -6.05 -30.57 -7.85
N LEU A 260 -5.16 -30.21 -8.78
CA LEU A 260 -5.34 -30.48 -10.21
C LEU A 260 -4.43 -31.59 -10.72
N GLY A 261 -3.47 -32.07 -9.92
CA GLY A 261 -2.53 -33.12 -10.36
C GLY A 261 -1.70 -32.66 -11.56
N THR A 262 -1.31 -31.39 -11.59
CA THR A 262 -0.65 -30.78 -12.75
C THR A 262 0.49 -29.88 -12.31
N GLU A 263 1.66 -30.08 -12.91
CA GLU A 263 2.81 -29.21 -12.73
C GLU A 263 2.72 -28.02 -13.70
N THR A 264 2.64 -26.81 -13.16
CA THR A 264 2.54 -25.59 -13.97
C THR A 264 3.86 -25.31 -14.67
N GLN A 265 3.80 -25.09 -15.99
CA GLN A 265 4.94 -24.79 -16.84
C GLN A 265 4.90 -23.35 -17.34
N GLY A 266 6.07 -22.82 -17.70
CA GLY A 266 6.20 -21.49 -18.29
C GLY A 266 6.08 -20.35 -17.28
N TRP A 267 6.51 -20.53 -16.02
CA TRP A 267 6.64 -19.42 -15.07
C TRP A 267 7.64 -18.39 -15.57
N VAL A 268 7.25 -17.11 -15.59
CA VAL A 268 8.06 -16.00 -16.12
C VAL A 268 8.24 -14.85 -15.13
N TRP A 269 7.45 -14.77 -14.06
CA TRP A 269 7.60 -13.73 -13.04
C TRP A 269 6.88 -14.05 -11.73
N ASP A 270 7.54 -13.77 -10.61
CA ASP A 270 6.97 -13.82 -9.25
C ASP A 270 6.98 -12.41 -8.68
N THR A 271 5.79 -11.79 -8.52
CA THR A 271 5.74 -10.39 -8.08
C THR A 271 6.03 -10.21 -6.59
N PHE A 272 5.82 -11.23 -5.76
CA PHE A 272 6.13 -11.18 -4.33
C PHE A 272 7.64 -11.25 -4.09
N LEU A 273 8.35 -12.14 -4.79
CA LEU A 273 9.80 -12.22 -4.74
C LEU A 273 10.45 -10.94 -5.29
N ALA A 274 9.96 -10.44 -6.42
CA ALA A 274 10.40 -9.16 -6.97
C ALA A 274 10.17 -8.00 -5.98
N ALA A 275 9.03 -7.98 -5.27
CA ALA A 275 8.77 -6.98 -4.24
C ALA A 275 9.76 -7.07 -3.06
N HIS A 276 10.13 -8.28 -2.65
CA HIS A 276 11.15 -8.49 -1.60
C HIS A 276 12.54 -7.97 -2.00
N LEU A 277 12.91 -8.09 -3.28
CA LEU A 277 14.18 -7.57 -3.79
C LEU A 277 14.20 -6.04 -3.83
N LEU A 278 13.07 -5.41 -4.15
CA LEU A 278 12.94 -3.95 -4.17
C LEU A 278 12.84 -3.36 -2.77
N ASP A 279 12.17 -4.07 -1.85
CA ASP A 279 11.91 -3.57 -0.51
C ASP A 279 11.62 -4.69 0.50
N ASN A 280 12.57 -4.91 1.41
CA ASN A 280 12.46 -5.98 2.41
C ASN A 280 11.80 -5.53 3.74
N ARG A 281 11.10 -4.39 3.76
CA ARG A 281 10.36 -3.96 4.95
C ARG A 281 9.22 -4.92 5.27
N ARG A 282 9.04 -5.24 6.55
CA ARG A 282 8.02 -6.19 7.00
C ARG A 282 6.61 -5.77 6.56
N GLY A 283 5.95 -6.66 5.82
CA GLY A 283 4.58 -6.46 5.35
C GLY A 283 4.45 -5.55 4.14
N ALA A 284 5.55 -5.09 3.53
CA ALA A 284 5.51 -4.29 2.31
C ALA A 284 5.21 -5.13 1.06
N CYS A 285 5.46 -6.45 1.08
CA CYS A 285 5.45 -7.24 -0.16
C CYS A 285 4.06 -7.78 -0.56
N LYS A 286 3.04 -7.65 0.30
CA LYS A 286 1.67 -8.13 -0.01
C LYS A 286 1.10 -7.42 -1.25
N LEU A 287 0.37 -8.14 -2.09
CA LEU A 287 -0.20 -7.63 -3.36
C LEU A 287 -0.93 -6.31 -3.20
N LYS A 288 -1.89 -6.24 -2.27
CA LYS A 288 -2.71 -5.03 -2.05
C LYS A 288 -1.90 -3.85 -1.54
N HIS A 289 -0.91 -4.11 -0.70
CA HIS A 289 0.02 -3.07 -0.28
C HIS A 289 0.83 -2.57 -1.47
N GLN A 290 1.40 -3.48 -2.27
CA GLN A 290 2.16 -3.15 -3.49
C GLN A 290 1.31 -2.37 -4.50
N ALA A 291 0.08 -2.80 -4.75
CA ALA A 291 -0.85 -2.13 -5.64
C ALA A 291 -1.19 -0.71 -5.15
N TYR A 292 -1.42 -0.54 -3.84
CA TYR A 292 -1.68 0.77 -3.27
C TYR A 292 -0.45 1.68 -3.35
N ILE A 293 0.75 1.23 -2.93
CA ILE A 293 1.93 2.11 -2.99
C ILE A 293 2.39 2.44 -4.41
N THR A 294 2.07 1.59 -5.39
CA THR A 294 2.52 1.74 -6.78
C THR A 294 1.51 2.50 -7.63
N PHE A 295 0.23 2.19 -7.46
CA PHE A 295 -0.86 2.69 -8.31
C PHE A 295 -1.87 3.55 -7.56
N GLY A 296 -1.80 3.60 -6.22
CA GLY A 296 -2.72 4.37 -5.38
C GLY A 296 -4.15 3.84 -5.38
N VAL A 297 -4.33 2.56 -5.73
CA VAL A 297 -5.64 1.91 -5.73
C VAL A 297 -5.96 1.43 -4.31
N PRO A 298 -7.05 1.91 -3.68
CA PRO A 298 -7.44 1.47 -2.35
C PRO A 298 -7.85 -0.02 -2.36
N ASN A 299 -7.90 -0.60 -1.18
CA ASN A 299 -8.27 -2.00 -0.99
C ASN A 299 -9.61 -2.34 -1.67
N TRP A 300 -9.63 -3.44 -2.42
CA TRP A 300 -10.80 -3.94 -3.15
C TRP A 300 -11.45 -5.18 -2.49
N GLU A 301 -11.15 -5.45 -1.21
CA GLU A 301 -11.78 -6.54 -0.43
C GLU A 301 -13.19 -6.22 0.09
N GLN A 302 -13.73 -5.03 -0.19
CA GLN A 302 -15.05 -4.63 0.28
C GLN A 302 -16.13 -5.58 -0.28
N GLY A 303 -16.91 -6.22 0.59
CA GLY A 303 -17.98 -7.17 0.22
C GLY A 303 -17.62 -8.65 0.36
N ILE A 304 -16.35 -8.99 0.60
CA ILE A 304 -15.90 -10.41 0.66
C ILE A 304 -15.92 -10.97 2.08
N LYS A 305 -15.97 -10.10 3.09
CA LYS A 305 -15.99 -10.52 4.51
C LYS A 305 -17.16 -11.45 4.82
N ASP A 306 -18.29 -11.29 4.12
CA ASP A 306 -19.47 -12.15 4.27
C ASP A 306 -19.37 -13.46 3.47
N THR A 307 -18.33 -13.62 2.65
CA THR A 307 -18.07 -14.83 1.85
C THR A 307 -17.17 -15.83 2.60
N PHE A 308 -16.44 -15.38 3.62
CA PHE A 308 -15.53 -16.22 4.38
C PHE A 308 -16.02 -16.36 5.83
N ASP A 309 -16.79 -17.41 6.12
CA ASP A 309 -17.02 -17.82 7.51
C ASP A 309 -15.75 -18.50 8.04
N GLU A 310 -15.15 -17.94 9.09
CA GLU A 310 -14.09 -18.60 9.86
C GLU A 310 -14.68 -19.83 10.56
N GLY A 311 -14.48 -21.02 10.00
CA GLY A 311 -14.85 -22.26 10.66
C GLY A 311 -13.91 -22.58 11.83
N GLU A 312 -14.43 -23.20 12.90
CA GLU A 312 -13.66 -23.62 14.10
C GLU A 312 -12.44 -24.50 13.77
N ASP A 313 -12.44 -25.17 12.62
CA ASP A 313 -11.37 -26.07 12.14
C ASP A 313 -10.38 -25.38 11.16
N GLY A 314 -10.48 -24.06 10.94
CA GLY A 314 -9.66 -23.31 9.99
C GLY A 314 -10.09 -23.44 8.52
N PHE A 315 -11.29 -23.96 8.26
CA PHE A 315 -11.91 -23.94 6.93
C PHE A 315 -12.64 -22.62 6.71
N ASN A 316 -12.36 -21.97 5.59
CA ASN A 316 -13.27 -20.98 5.04
C ASN A 316 -14.46 -21.73 4.41
N ARG A 317 -15.67 -21.65 5.00
CA ARG A 317 -16.90 -22.09 4.33
C ARG A 317 -17.30 -21.03 3.30
N ALA A 318 -16.55 -20.94 2.21
CA ALA A 318 -16.83 -19.98 1.16
C ALA A 318 -17.69 -20.59 0.05
N SER A 319 -18.81 -19.94 -0.22
CA SER A 319 -19.58 -20.11 -1.45
C SER A 319 -18.98 -19.25 -2.54
N VAL A 320 -19.03 -19.71 -3.79
CA VAL A 320 -18.58 -18.89 -4.92
C VAL A 320 -19.64 -17.83 -5.19
N THR A 321 -19.31 -16.58 -4.92
CA THR A 321 -20.18 -15.41 -5.13
C THR A 321 -19.66 -14.55 -6.29
N PRO A 322 -20.50 -13.70 -6.91
CA PRO A 322 -20.03 -12.70 -7.88
C PRO A 322 -18.93 -11.78 -7.33
N ASP A 323 -18.99 -11.43 -6.05
CA ASP A 323 -17.98 -10.59 -5.40
C ASP A 323 -16.64 -11.31 -5.24
N LEU A 324 -16.65 -12.60 -4.90
CA LEU A 324 -15.43 -13.43 -4.85
C LEU A 324 -14.80 -13.55 -6.24
N LEU A 325 -15.60 -13.77 -7.28
CA LEU A 325 -15.12 -13.81 -8.65
C LEU A 325 -14.49 -12.47 -9.03
N ARG A 326 -15.18 -11.36 -8.78
CA ARG A 326 -14.64 -10.03 -9.07
C ARG A 326 -13.33 -9.79 -8.34
N TYR A 327 -13.25 -10.14 -7.08
CA TYR A 327 -12.04 -10.02 -6.28
C TYR A 327 -10.85 -10.81 -6.84
N ASN A 328 -11.05 -12.09 -7.13
CA ASN A 328 -10.01 -12.95 -7.68
C ASN A 328 -9.52 -12.42 -9.05
N ALA A 329 -10.43 -11.89 -9.88
CA ALA A 329 -10.07 -11.22 -11.12
C ALA A 329 -9.22 -9.96 -10.90
N LEU A 330 -9.51 -9.17 -9.86
CA LEU A 330 -8.71 -8.00 -9.48
C LEU A 330 -7.32 -8.40 -8.98
N ASP A 331 -7.20 -9.48 -8.19
CA ASP A 331 -5.91 -9.98 -7.71
C ASP A 331 -5.02 -10.44 -8.89
N ALA A 332 -5.58 -11.17 -9.86
CA ALA A 332 -4.88 -11.50 -11.10
C ALA A 332 -4.49 -10.24 -11.91
N PHE A 333 -5.40 -9.26 -12.02
CA PHE A 333 -5.14 -8.02 -12.76
C PHE A 333 -3.97 -7.23 -12.18
N TYR A 334 -4.02 -6.93 -10.87
CA TYR A 334 -2.99 -6.15 -10.22
C TYR A 334 -1.68 -6.92 -10.10
N THR A 335 -1.71 -8.25 -10.07
CA THR A 335 -0.51 -9.08 -10.23
C THR A 335 0.14 -8.85 -11.59
N SER A 336 -0.62 -8.84 -12.68
CA SER A 336 -0.09 -8.58 -14.03
C SER A 336 0.46 -7.15 -14.16
N ALA A 337 -0.30 -6.16 -13.69
CA ALA A 337 0.11 -4.75 -13.70
C ALA A 337 1.38 -4.53 -12.87
N LEU A 338 1.47 -5.16 -11.70
CA LEU A 338 2.64 -5.10 -10.83
C LEU A 338 3.87 -5.75 -11.48
N ALA A 339 3.71 -6.91 -12.14
CA ALA A 339 4.81 -7.54 -12.87
C ALA A 339 5.36 -6.63 -13.98
N GLN A 340 4.48 -5.98 -14.75
CA GLN A 340 4.89 -5.02 -15.78
C GLN A 340 5.63 -3.83 -15.18
N HIS A 341 5.17 -3.31 -14.04
CA HIS A 341 5.84 -2.22 -13.33
C HIS A 341 7.22 -2.64 -12.81
N GLN A 342 7.30 -3.73 -12.06
CA GLN A 342 8.54 -4.24 -11.47
C GLN A 342 9.59 -4.54 -12.54
N ARG A 343 9.21 -5.16 -13.66
CA ARG A 343 10.13 -5.42 -14.78
C ARG A 343 10.75 -4.15 -15.37
N ARG A 344 10.07 -3.01 -15.32
CA ARG A 344 10.67 -1.73 -15.73
C ARG A 344 11.70 -1.21 -14.73
N LEU A 345 11.59 -1.58 -13.46
CA LEU A 345 12.55 -1.21 -12.42
C LEU A 345 13.82 -2.08 -12.44
N PHE A 346 13.73 -3.32 -12.94
CA PHE A 346 14.87 -4.24 -13.07
C PHE A 346 15.60 -4.15 -14.42
N ARG A 347 15.15 -3.28 -15.34
CA ARG A 347 15.83 -2.97 -16.59
C ARG A 347 16.70 -1.74 -16.40
#